data_AF-A0A396TZR2-F1
#
_entry.id   AF-A0A396TZR2-F1
#
_cell.length_a   1.000
_cell.length_b   1.000
_cell.length_c   1.000
_cell.angle_alpha   90.00
_cell.angle_beta   90.00
_cell.angle_gamma   90.00
#
_symmetry.space_group_name_H-M   'P 1'
#
loop_
_entity.id
_entity.type
_entity.pdbx_description
1 polymer ?
#
loop_
_entity_poly.entity_id
_entity_poly.type
_entity_poly.pdbx_seq_one_letter_code
_entity_poly.pdbx_strand_id
1 'polypeptide(L)'
;MFTWMMGLYCAIAAAGYLAIVKYELDFSVEELGSVIKFIAAHLLLMVLALLWPLVILAVILNFIFPHLFKESSILGVNGAIQSAQEEMEDLRASPPYCTNTILFYSELSRSELKGKFYFSALDALQADNLKNVTGEVSRLNQEPIIKKWLLNRNEADSTPVSVPAELDRFEFIALDLIKAGKGEVICPECEQKYSNNLLKVIDDEFGVGWNGIQISCPQEHLLFYPLTMHIMGIPSWLTKEESN
;
A
#
# COMPACT_ATOMS: atom_id res chain seq x y z
N MET A 1 14.74 11.04 -51.83
CA MET A 1 13.52 10.88 -52.65
C MET A 1 12.25 11.24 -51.89
N PHE A 2 12.10 10.82 -50.62
CA PHE A 2 10.93 11.12 -49.77
C PHE A 2 10.70 12.62 -49.44
N THR A 3 11.78 13.40 -49.27
CA THR A 3 11.68 14.82 -48.88
C THR A 3 11.15 15.74 -50.00
N TRP A 4 11.46 15.43 -51.27
CA TRP A 4 11.01 16.21 -52.42
C TRP A 4 9.51 16.00 -52.72
N MET A 5 9.00 14.79 -52.49
CA MET A 5 7.58 14.51 -52.62
C MET A 5 6.75 15.20 -51.52
N MET A 6 7.28 15.29 -50.30
CA MET A 6 6.62 16.01 -49.20
C MET A 6 6.53 17.51 -49.48
N GLY A 7 7.59 18.13 -50.01
CA GLY A 7 7.59 19.53 -50.42
C GLY A 7 6.57 19.85 -51.52
N LEU A 8 6.44 18.95 -52.50
CA LEU A 8 5.45 19.08 -53.58
C LEU A 8 4.01 18.95 -53.05
N TYR A 9 3.78 18.03 -52.11
CA TYR A 9 2.45 17.83 -51.51
C TYR A 9 2.02 19.03 -50.65
N CYS A 10 2.93 19.60 -49.86
CA CYS A 10 2.67 20.81 -49.08
C CYS A 10 2.43 22.03 -49.99
N ALA A 11 3.15 22.17 -51.10
CA ALA A 11 2.96 23.26 -52.05
C ALA A 11 1.60 23.18 -52.76
N ILE A 12 1.18 21.99 -53.18
CA ILE A 12 -0.13 21.76 -53.81
C ILE A 12 -1.27 22.01 -52.79
N ALA A 13 -1.11 21.55 -51.55
CA ALA A 13 -2.09 21.79 -50.49
C ALA A 13 -2.21 23.29 -50.14
N ALA A 14 -1.09 24.01 -50.08
CA ALA A 14 -1.09 25.46 -49.82
C ALA A 14 -1.72 26.26 -50.97
N ALA A 15 -1.44 25.88 -52.23
CA ALA A 15 -2.05 26.51 -53.40
C ALA A 15 -3.56 26.23 -53.48
N GLY A 16 -4.00 25.02 -53.13
CA GLY A 16 -5.42 24.67 -53.01
C GLY A 16 -6.13 25.48 -51.91
N TYR A 17 -5.49 25.62 -50.75
CA TYR A 17 -6.02 26.41 -49.64
C TYR A 17 -6.19 27.90 -50.00
N LEU A 18 -5.19 28.50 -50.63
CA LEU A 18 -5.26 29.91 -51.07
C LEU A 18 -6.30 30.14 -52.18
N ALA A 19 -6.51 29.15 -53.06
CA ALA A 19 -7.54 29.23 -54.09
C ALA A 19 -8.96 29.14 -53.49
N ILE A 20 -9.15 28.34 -52.44
CA ILE A 20 -10.43 28.17 -51.75
C ILE A 20 -10.76 29.39 -50.87
N VAL A 21 -9.80 29.90 -50.11
CA VAL A 21 -9.97 31.14 -49.32
C VAL A 21 -10.29 32.34 -50.22
N LYS A 22 -9.71 32.40 -51.42
CA LYS A 22 -10.03 33.43 -52.42
C LYS A 22 -11.43 33.26 -53.04
N TYR A 23 -11.94 32.05 -53.08
CA TYR A 23 -13.28 31.72 -53.59
C TYR A 23 -14.38 31.95 -52.54
N GLU A 24 -14.07 31.84 -51.24
CA GLU A 24 -15.02 31.98 -50.12
C GLU A 24 -15.25 33.42 -49.63
N LEU A 25 -14.56 34.42 -50.19
CA LEU A 25 -14.77 35.83 -49.84
C LEU A 25 -16.09 36.45 -50.36
N ASP A 26 -17.00 35.64 -50.92
CA ASP A 26 -18.16 36.14 -51.67
C ASP A 26 -19.51 35.43 -51.38
N PHE A 27 -19.76 34.87 -50.17
CA PHE A 27 -21.00 34.10 -49.90
C PHE A 27 -21.80 34.40 -48.62
N SER A 28 -23.11 34.11 -48.69
CA SER A 28 -24.16 34.46 -47.72
C SER A 28 -24.41 33.39 -46.61
N VAL A 29 -25.16 33.77 -45.57
CA VAL A 29 -25.27 33.09 -44.26
C VAL A 29 -25.89 31.67 -44.29
N GLU A 30 -26.64 31.28 -45.34
CA GLU A 30 -27.25 29.94 -45.44
C GLU A 30 -26.27 28.83 -45.85
N GLU A 31 -25.14 29.16 -46.48
CA GLU A 31 -24.13 28.18 -46.93
C GLU A 31 -23.04 27.88 -45.88
N LEU A 32 -23.04 28.64 -44.78
CA LEU A 32 -22.05 28.57 -43.69
C LEU A 32 -21.96 27.16 -43.07
N GLY A 33 -23.10 26.45 -42.98
CA GLY A 33 -23.14 25.10 -42.44
C GLY A 33 -22.45 24.04 -43.31
N SER A 34 -22.42 24.25 -44.63
CA SER A 34 -21.72 23.37 -45.57
C SER A 34 -20.21 23.61 -45.51
N VAL A 35 -19.81 24.88 -45.47
CA VAL A 35 -18.40 25.31 -45.36
C VAL A 35 -17.77 24.84 -44.04
N ILE A 36 -18.47 24.95 -42.91
CA ILE A 36 -17.97 24.47 -41.61
C ILE A 36 -17.76 22.95 -41.64
N LYS A 37 -18.69 22.18 -42.22
CA LYS A 37 -18.54 20.72 -42.36
C LYS A 37 -17.36 20.35 -43.26
N PHE A 38 -17.14 21.11 -44.33
CA PHE A 38 -16.01 20.93 -45.23
C PHE A 38 -14.69 21.22 -44.53
N ILE A 39 -14.58 22.34 -43.80
CA ILE A 39 -13.40 22.69 -43.01
C ILE A 39 -13.14 21.65 -41.92
N ALA A 40 -14.16 21.23 -41.19
CA ALA A 40 -14.03 20.20 -40.16
C ALA A 40 -13.54 18.86 -40.73
N ALA A 41 -14.04 18.44 -41.89
CA ALA A 41 -13.57 17.23 -42.58
C ALA A 41 -12.10 17.33 -43.01
N HIS A 42 -11.66 18.50 -43.48
CA HIS A 42 -10.28 18.73 -43.88
C HIS A 42 -9.32 18.83 -42.69
N LEU A 43 -9.74 19.47 -41.59
CA LEU A 43 -8.99 19.48 -40.34
C LEU A 43 -8.84 18.05 -39.78
N LEU A 44 -9.91 17.25 -39.83
CA LEU A 44 -9.85 15.84 -39.42
C LEU A 44 -8.88 15.02 -40.28
N LEU A 45 -8.93 15.18 -41.61
CA LEU A 45 -7.99 14.55 -42.54
C LEU A 45 -6.54 14.96 -42.28
N MET A 46 -6.30 16.23 -41.98
CA MET A 46 -4.98 16.75 -41.63
C MET A 46 -4.46 16.19 -40.30
N VAL A 47 -5.32 16.11 -39.28
CA VAL A 47 -4.99 15.51 -37.98
C VAL A 47 -4.66 14.02 -38.15
N LEU A 48 -5.46 13.29 -38.92
CA LEU A 48 -5.18 11.87 -39.22
C LEU A 48 -3.89 11.70 -40.03
N ALA A 49 -3.61 12.60 -40.98
CA ALA A 49 -2.37 12.59 -41.77
C ALA A 49 -1.13 13.01 -40.97
N LEU A 50 -1.27 13.71 -39.85
CA LEU A 50 -0.17 14.03 -38.93
C LEU A 50 0.04 12.92 -37.89
N LEU A 51 -1.05 12.31 -37.42
CA LEU A 51 -1.02 11.32 -36.34
C LEU A 51 -0.90 9.87 -36.85
N TRP A 52 -0.94 9.61 -38.17
CA TRP A 52 -0.78 8.28 -38.72
C TRP A 52 0.48 7.51 -38.27
N PRO A 53 1.66 8.12 -37.99
CA PRO A 53 2.81 7.35 -37.52
C PRO A 53 2.59 6.86 -36.09
N LEU A 54 1.83 7.61 -35.27
CA LEU A 54 1.45 7.19 -33.92
C LEU A 54 0.39 6.09 -33.96
N VAL A 55 -0.55 6.16 -34.91
CA VAL A 55 -1.54 5.09 -35.12
C VAL A 55 -0.86 3.81 -35.60
N ILE A 56 0.06 3.90 -36.57
CA ILE A 56 0.86 2.76 -37.04
C ILE A 56 1.71 2.20 -35.89
N LEU A 57 2.37 3.07 -35.11
CA LEU A 57 3.12 2.65 -33.94
C LEU A 57 2.23 1.93 -32.93
N ALA A 58 1.06 2.47 -32.60
CA ALA A 58 0.10 1.84 -31.69
C ALA A 58 -0.36 0.47 -32.21
N VAL A 59 -0.67 0.36 -33.51
CA VAL A 59 -1.05 -0.92 -34.13
C VAL A 59 0.11 -1.91 -34.11
N ILE A 60 1.33 -1.49 -34.45
CA ILE A 60 2.52 -2.36 -34.42
C ILE A 60 2.80 -2.85 -32.99
N LEU A 61 2.77 -1.95 -32.00
CA LEU A 61 2.98 -2.31 -30.60
C LEU A 61 1.93 -3.32 -30.12
N ASN A 62 0.67 -3.14 -30.52
CA ASN A 62 -0.42 -3.99 -30.06
C ASN A 62 -0.52 -5.33 -30.82
N PHE A 63 -0.10 -5.39 -32.08
CA PHE A 63 -0.28 -6.56 -32.96
C PHE A 63 0.99 -7.38 -33.19
N ILE A 64 2.17 -6.74 -33.29
CA ILE A 64 3.46 -7.41 -33.53
C ILE A 64 4.15 -7.76 -32.20
N PHE A 65 4.00 -6.90 -31.19
CA PHE A 65 4.50 -7.13 -29.84
C PHE A 65 3.37 -7.24 -28.81
N PRO A 66 2.37 -8.12 -29.02
CA PRO A 66 1.30 -8.28 -28.04
C PRO A 66 1.90 -8.69 -26.69
N HIS A 67 3.03 -9.39 -26.63
CA HIS A 67 3.70 -9.74 -25.37
C HIS A 67 4.37 -8.57 -24.63
N LEU A 68 4.61 -7.42 -25.27
CA LEU A 68 5.13 -6.22 -24.60
C LEU A 68 4.01 -5.38 -23.96
N PHE A 69 2.75 -5.54 -24.40
CA PHE A 69 1.60 -4.72 -23.97
C PHE A 69 0.36 -5.53 -23.56
N LYS A 70 0.36 -6.86 -23.69
CA LYS A 70 -0.62 -7.77 -23.12
C LYS A 70 -0.36 -7.75 -21.64
N GLU A 71 -1.01 -6.78 -21.00
CA GLU A 71 -0.96 -6.56 -19.58
C GLU A 71 0.50 -6.46 -19.15
N SER A 72 1.10 -5.28 -19.35
CA SER A 72 2.18 -4.88 -18.46
C SER A 72 1.57 -4.84 -17.06
N SER A 73 1.51 -6.00 -16.41
CA SER A 73 1.79 -6.15 -15.00
C SER A 73 2.82 -5.08 -14.70
N ILE A 74 2.38 -4.08 -13.95
CA ILE A 74 3.23 -3.06 -13.41
C ILE A 74 4.11 -3.84 -12.42
N LEU A 75 5.17 -4.44 -12.97
CA LEU A 75 6.32 -5.05 -12.33
C LEU A 75 6.10 -6.21 -11.33
N GLY A 76 5.42 -7.30 -11.69
CA GLY A 76 5.35 -8.50 -10.81
C GLY A 76 4.67 -8.29 -9.45
N VAL A 77 4.19 -7.08 -9.17
CA VAL A 77 3.55 -6.66 -7.92
C VAL A 77 2.25 -7.42 -7.70
N ASN A 78 1.43 -7.62 -8.74
CA ASN A 78 0.18 -8.37 -8.59
C ASN A 78 0.42 -9.84 -8.25
N GLY A 79 1.43 -10.47 -8.85
CA GLY A 79 1.83 -11.84 -8.52
C GLY A 79 2.39 -11.94 -7.09
N ALA A 80 3.22 -10.98 -6.68
CA ALA A 80 3.75 -10.92 -5.32
C ALA A 80 2.68 -10.64 -4.26
N ILE A 81 1.70 -9.78 -4.56
CA ILE A 81 0.53 -9.52 -3.70
C ILE A 81 -0.32 -10.78 -3.59
N GLN A 82 -0.61 -11.44 -4.72
CA GLN A 82 -1.39 -12.67 -4.72
C GLN A 82 -0.69 -13.78 -3.94
N SER A 83 0.61 -14.01 -4.16
CA SER A 83 1.36 -15.02 -3.41
C SER A 83 1.43 -14.70 -1.92
N ALA A 84 1.61 -13.43 -1.56
CA ALA A 84 1.59 -13.00 -0.16
C ALA A 84 0.22 -13.16 0.48
N GLN A 85 -0.86 -12.96 -0.29
CA GLN A 85 -2.23 -13.19 0.15
C GLN A 85 -2.50 -14.69 0.36
N GLU A 86 -2.08 -15.54 -0.59
CA GLU A 86 -2.20 -16.99 -0.48
C GLU A 86 -1.46 -17.53 0.76
N GLU A 87 -0.24 -17.04 1.03
CA GLU A 87 0.53 -17.40 2.23
C GLU A 87 -0.21 -17.05 3.53
N MET A 88 -0.85 -15.88 3.60
CA MET A 88 -1.64 -15.49 4.77
C MET A 88 -2.89 -16.34 4.93
N GLU A 89 -3.54 -16.72 3.83
CA GLU A 89 -4.70 -17.63 3.86
C GLU A 89 -4.30 -19.05 4.26
N ASP A 90 -3.14 -19.55 3.81
CA ASP A 90 -2.59 -20.83 4.23
C ASP A 90 -2.27 -20.85 5.73
N LEU A 91 -1.62 -19.78 6.23
CA LEU A 91 -1.33 -19.60 7.66
C LEU A 91 -2.62 -19.50 8.48
N ARG A 92 -3.65 -18.84 7.94
CA ARG A 92 -4.99 -18.81 8.53
C ARG A 92 -5.59 -20.21 8.56
N ALA A 93 -5.50 -20.98 7.48
CA ALA A 93 -6.11 -22.30 7.36
C ALA A 93 -5.48 -23.27 8.36
N SER A 94 -4.14 -23.29 8.44
CA SER A 94 -3.36 -24.17 9.31
C SER A 94 -2.40 -23.35 10.19
N PRO A 95 -2.90 -22.75 11.30
CA PRO A 95 -2.05 -22.00 12.18
C PRO A 95 -1.06 -22.93 12.92
N PRO A 96 0.16 -22.45 13.22
CA PRO A 96 1.15 -23.23 13.94
C PRO A 96 0.71 -23.55 15.38
N TYR A 97 1.44 -24.45 16.04
CA TYR A 97 1.14 -24.82 17.43
C TYR A 97 1.21 -23.60 18.37
N CYS A 98 0.31 -23.55 19.35
CA CYS A 98 0.25 -22.51 20.38
C CYS A 98 -0.01 -23.15 21.75
N THR A 99 0.50 -22.54 22.81
CA THR A 99 0.31 -22.94 24.21
C THR A 99 -0.29 -21.79 25.01
N ASN A 100 -0.47 -21.97 26.33
CA ASN A 100 -0.92 -20.88 27.21
C ASN A 100 0.10 -19.76 27.42
N THR A 101 1.39 -20.02 27.15
CA THR A 101 2.46 -19.04 27.38
C THR A 101 3.15 -18.74 26.07
N ILE A 102 3.18 -17.46 25.72
CA ILE A 102 3.72 -16.96 24.45
C ILE A 102 5.01 -16.23 24.73
N LEU A 103 6.01 -16.49 23.91
CA LEU A 103 7.28 -15.80 23.88
C LEU A 103 7.34 -14.90 22.64
N PHE A 104 7.38 -13.59 22.86
CA PHE A 104 7.57 -12.61 21.82
C PHE A 104 8.99 -12.05 21.89
N TYR A 105 9.65 -11.99 20.74
CA TYR A 105 10.94 -11.34 20.60
C TYR A 105 10.73 -10.01 19.89
N SER A 106 11.13 -8.91 20.51
CA SER A 106 11.14 -7.63 19.82
C SER A 106 12.23 -7.64 18.74
N GLU A 107 11.86 -7.31 17.51
CA GLU A 107 12.81 -7.06 16.43
C GLU A 107 13.09 -5.55 16.35
N LEU A 108 14.20 -5.12 16.94
CA LEU A 108 14.74 -3.80 16.67
C LEU A 108 15.47 -3.87 15.31
N SER A 109 15.07 -2.99 14.38
CA SER A 109 15.64 -2.88 13.02
C SER A 109 17.16 -2.61 12.97
N ARG A 110 17.81 -2.47 14.14
CA ARG A 110 19.25 -2.33 14.34
C ARG A 110 19.76 -3.36 15.36
N SER A 111 19.81 -4.60 14.87
CA SER A 111 20.73 -5.71 15.14
C SER A 111 21.08 -6.23 16.53
N GLU A 112 20.98 -5.58 17.70
CA GLU A 112 21.68 -6.18 18.86
C GLU A 112 20.97 -6.45 20.18
N LEU A 113 19.72 -6.05 20.42
CA LEU A 113 19.09 -6.40 21.71
C LEU A 113 17.60 -6.72 21.54
N LYS A 114 17.24 -7.99 21.78
CA LYS A 114 15.87 -8.50 21.74
C LYS A 114 15.35 -8.63 23.16
N GLY A 115 14.38 -7.80 23.55
CA GLY A 115 13.59 -8.04 24.75
C GLY A 115 12.83 -9.37 24.57
N LYS A 116 12.94 -10.28 25.54
CA LYS A 116 12.23 -11.56 25.54
C LYS A 116 10.97 -11.40 26.38
N PHE A 117 9.84 -11.16 25.74
CA PHE A 117 8.57 -10.92 26.41
C PHE A 117 7.77 -12.21 26.54
N TYR A 118 7.27 -12.46 27.74
CA TYR A 118 6.44 -13.61 28.09
C TYR A 118 5.04 -13.12 28.40
N PHE A 119 4.06 -13.62 27.66
CA PHE A 119 2.66 -13.26 27.79
C PHE A 119 1.80 -14.48 28.01
N SER A 120 0.66 -14.30 28.69
CA SER A 120 -0.42 -15.28 28.69
C SER A 120 -1.20 -15.17 27.38
N ALA A 121 -1.45 -16.31 26.72
CA ALA A 121 -2.28 -16.35 25.52
C ALA A 121 -3.72 -15.89 25.78
N LEU A 122 -4.23 -16.11 26.99
CA LEU A 122 -5.55 -15.62 27.41
C LEU A 122 -5.56 -14.09 27.50
N ASP A 123 -4.48 -13.49 28.03
CA ASP A 123 -4.36 -12.03 28.09
C ASP A 123 -4.24 -11.43 26.69
N ALA A 124 -3.47 -12.06 25.80
CA ALA A 124 -3.34 -11.66 24.41
C ALA A 124 -4.69 -11.68 23.68
N LEU A 125 -5.53 -12.71 23.90
CA LEU A 125 -6.89 -12.76 23.35
C LEU A 125 -7.80 -11.60 23.80
N GLN A 126 -7.53 -11.04 24.97
CA GLN A 126 -8.29 -9.93 25.54
C GLN A 126 -7.72 -8.54 25.16
N ALA A 127 -6.64 -8.49 24.36
CA ALA A 127 -6.09 -7.23 23.87
C ALA A 127 -7.12 -6.49 23.00
N ASP A 128 -7.12 -5.16 23.08
CA ASP A 128 -8.10 -4.31 22.38
C ASP A 128 -8.06 -4.53 20.87
N ASN A 129 -6.85 -4.68 20.33
CA ASN A 129 -6.61 -5.02 18.92
C ASN A 129 -7.28 -6.32 18.43
N LEU A 130 -7.73 -7.23 19.32
CA LEU A 130 -8.37 -8.50 18.94
C LEU A 130 -9.89 -8.58 19.23
N LYS A 131 -10.45 -7.63 19.99
CA LYS A 131 -11.83 -7.72 20.50
C LYS A 131 -12.88 -7.77 19.38
N ASN A 132 -12.74 -6.93 18.35
CA ASN A 132 -13.73 -6.77 17.27
C ASN A 132 -13.22 -7.19 15.89
N VAL A 133 -12.18 -8.01 15.84
CA VAL A 133 -11.55 -8.40 14.59
C VAL A 133 -12.45 -9.36 13.83
N THR A 134 -12.99 -8.85 12.73
CA THR A 134 -13.71 -9.57 11.69
C THR A 134 -13.30 -8.96 10.35
N GLY A 135 -13.03 -9.77 9.35
CA GLY A 135 -12.64 -9.24 8.03
C GLY A 135 -11.69 -10.13 7.27
N GLU A 136 -11.35 -9.62 6.09
CA GLU A 136 -10.39 -10.22 5.16
C GLU A 136 -8.99 -10.18 5.75
N VAL A 137 -8.28 -11.30 5.61
CA VAL A 137 -6.88 -11.38 6.01
C VAL A 137 -6.03 -10.70 4.94
N SER A 138 -4.98 -10.02 5.36
CA SER A 138 -3.92 -9.59 4.44
C SER A 138 -2.61 -9.45 5.21
N ARG A 139 -1.51 -9.21 4.50
CA ARG A 139 -0.23 -8.84 5.13
C ARG A 139 -0.36 -7.64 6.07
N LEU A 140 -1.27 -6.70 5.79
CA LEU A 140 -1.51 -5.51 6.61
C LEU A 140 -2.58 -5.72 7.69
N ASN A 141 -3.26 -6.87 7.70
CA ASN A 141 -4.33 -7.21 8.64
C ASN A 141 -4.23 -8.70 9.03
N GLN A 142 -3.36 -8.99 9.98
CA GLN A 142 -3.06 -10.36 10.45
C GLN A 142 -3.77 -10.70 11.76
N GLU A 143 -4.39 -9.72 12.41
CA GLU A 143 -5.14 -9.84 13.64
C GLU A 143 -6.18 -10.98 13.59
N PRO A 144 -6.88 -11.23 12.46
CA PRO A 144 -7.77 -12.38 12.36
C PRO A 144 -7.05 -13.74 12.44
N ILE A 145 -5.81 -13.83 11.93
CA ILE A 145 -4.96 -15.04 12.01
C ILE A 145 -4.47 -15.22 13.43
N ILE A 146 -3.92 -14.16 14.03
CA ILE A 146 -3.42 -14.17 15.41
C ILE A 146 -4.52 -14.61 16.38
N LYS A 147 -5.74 -14.07 16.23
CA LYS A 147 -6.89 -14.49 17.03
C LYS A 147 -7.18 -15.99 16.89
N LYS A 148 -7.18 -16.52 15.65
CA LYS A 148 -7.41 -17.95 15.40
C LYS A 148 -6.30 -18.81 16.01
N TRP A 149 -5.05 -18.41 15.86
CA TRP A 149 -3.88 -19.08 16.44
C TRP A 149 -3.98 -19.19 17.97
N LEU A 150 -4.32 -18.08 18.65
CA LEU A 150 -4.50 -18.04 20.10
C LEU A 150 -5.72 -18.85 20.60
N LEU A 151 -6.82 -18.85 19.84
CA LEU A 151 -8.01 -19.65 20.16
C LEU A 151 -7.76 -21.15 20.04
N ASN A 152 -6.85 -21.56 19.13
CA ASN A 152 -6.47 -22.95 18.90
C ASN A 152 -5.36 -23.45 19.84
N ARG A 153 -4.98 -22.67 20.87
CA ARG A 153 -3.92 -23.06 21.80
C ARG A 153 -4.25 -24.32 22.58
N ASN A 154 -3.22 -25.07 22.93
CA ASN A 154 -3.34 -26.15 23.90
C ASN A 154 -3.39 -25.57 25.32
N GLU A 155 -4.58 -25.54 25.92
CA GLU A 155 -4.78 -25.00 27.27
C GLU A 155 -4.18 -25.87 28.39
N ALA A 156 -3.80 -27.11 28.11
CA ALA A 156 -3.14 -27.98 29.07
C ALA A 156 -1.61 -27.77 29.11
N ASP A 157 -1.05 -27.09 28.11
CA ASP A 157 0.39 -26.85 27.96
C ASP A 157 0.72 -25.39 28.26
N SER A 158 1.69 -25.19 29.17
CA SER A 158 2.19 -23.87 29.57
C SER A 158 3.67 -23.69 29.22
N THR A 159 4.23 -24.55 28.37
CA THR A 159 5.57 -24.34 27.83
C THR A 159 5.58 -23.09 26.94
N PRO A 160 6.55 -22.16 27.12
CA PRO A 160 6.61 -20.97 26.29
C PRO A 160 6.82 -21.31 24.82
N VAL A 161 5.91 -20.87 23.95
CA VAL A 161 6.04 -21.01 22.49
C VAL A 161 6.28 -19.65 21.86
N SER A 162 7.24 -19.56 20.94
CA SER A 162 7.54 -18.34 20.21
C SER A 162 6.40 -17.93 19.29
N VAL A 163 6.11 -16.63 19.21
CA VAL A 163 5.25 -16.07 18.16
C VAL A 163 5.86 -16.42 16.79
N PRO A 164 5.09 -16.97 15.85
CA PRO A 164 5.53 -17.23 14.48
C PRO A 164 6.07 -15.94 13.82
N ALA A 165 7.18 -16.05 13.09
CA ALA A 165 7.85 -14.89 12.48
C ALA A 165 6.98 -14.22 11.40
N GLU A 166 6.03 -14.95 10.82
CA GLU A 166 5.08 -14.48 9.82
C GLU A 166 4.01 -13.56 10.43
N LEU A 167 3.83 -13.56 11.76
CA LEU A 167 2.87 -12.74 12.49
C LEU A 167 3.53 -11.48 13.06
N ASP A 168 4.18 -10.70 12.20
CA ASP A 168 4.92 -9.48 12.56
C ASP A 168 4.04 -8.41 13.25
N ARG A 169 2.76 -8.32 12.87
CA ARG A 169 1.78 -7.42 13.51
C ARG A 169 1.46 -7.77 14.97
N PHE A 170 1.93 -8.91 15.48
CA PHE A 170 1.84 -9.21 16.91
C PHE A 170 2.52 -8.15 17.79
N GLU A 171 3.46 -7.38 17.24
CA GLU A 171 4.11 -6.27 17.95
C GLU A 171 3.11 -5.26 18.55
N PHE A 172 1.99 -5.00 17.88
CA PHE A 172 0.96 -4.08 18.38
C PHE A 172 0.13 -4.69 19.51
N ILE A 173 -0.06 -6.01 19.50
CA ILE A 173 -0.70 -6.75 20.59
C ILE A 173 0.25 -6.79 21.80
N ALA A 174 1.54 -7.03 21.57
CA ALA A 174 2.55 -6.97 22.61
C ALA A 174 2.61 -5.57 23.25
N LEU A 175 2.53 -4.51 22.45
CA LEU A 175 2.46 -3.13 22.93
C LEU A 175 1.24 -2.90 23.85
N ASP A 176 0.03 -3.33 23.45
CA ASP A 176 -1.17 -3.22 24.29
C ASP A 176 -1.00 -3.94 25.63
N LEU A 177 -0.44 -5.15 25.61
CA LEU A 177 -0.20 -5.94 26.81
C LEU A 177 0.83 -5.27 27.73
N ILE A 178 1.90 -4.72 27.17
CA ILE A 178 2.91 -3.98 27.92
C ILE A 178 2.31 -2.73 28.54
N LYS A 179 1.54 -1.93 27.78
CA LYS A 179 0.84 -0.74 28.29
C LYS A 179 -0.17 -1.09 29.39
N ALA A 180 -0.82 -2.25 29.30
CA ALA A 180 -1.68 -2.79 30.34
C ALA A 180 -0.93 -3.41 31.54
N GLY A 181 0.41 -3.42 31.52
CA GLY A 181 1.25 -4.01 32.56
C GLY A 181 1.16 -5.54 32.65
N LYS A 182 0.69 -6.20 31.59
CA LYS A 182 0.48 -7.66 31.54
C LYS A 182 1.71 -8.37 31.00
N GLY A 183 2.08 -9.48 31.63
CA GLY A 183 3.24 -10.29 31.24
C GLY A 183 4.56 -9.80 31.85
N GLU A 184 5.64 -10.40 31.41
CA GLU A 184 6.99 -10.19 31.94
C GLU A 184 8.00 -10.11 30.80
N VAL A 185 9.15 -9.50 31.04
CA VAL A 185 10.24 -9.41 30.07
C VAL A 185 11.57 -9.79 30.70
N ILE A 186 12.42 -10.49 29.97
CA ILE A 186 13.82 -10.66 30.32
C ILE A 186 14.62 -9.62 29.53
N CYS A 187 15.27 -8.71 30.26
CA CYS A 187 16.19 -7.76 29.68
C CYS A 187 17.50 -8.48 29.31
N PRO A 188 17.95 -8.43 28.04
CA PRO A 188 19.19 -9.10 27.64
C PRO A 188 20.43 -8.48 28.28
N GLU A 189 20.42 -7.18 28.58
CA GLU A 189 21.56 -6.49 29.20
C GLU A 189 21.63 -6.71 30.71
N CYS A 190 20.48 -6.68 31.41
CA CYS A 190 20.44 -6.92 32.85
C CYS A 190 20.47 -8.41 33.21
N GLU A 191 20.15 -9.28 32.25
CA GLU A 191 19.85 -10.71 32.44
C GLU A 191 18.77 -10.97 33.52
N GLN A 192 17.95 -9.96 33.81
CA GLN A 192 16.94 -9.97 34.84
C GLN A 192 15.54 -9.94 34.25
N LYS A 193 14.64 -10.66 34.92
CA LYS A 193 13.22 -10.66 34.63
C LYS A 193 12.54 -9.48 35.32
N TYR A 194 11.77 -8.70 34.56
CA TYR A 194 10.96 -7.60 35.04
C TYR A 194 9.49 -7.86 34.70
N SER A 195 8.60 -7.46 35.59
CA SER A 195 7.17 -7.36 35.28
C SER A 195 6.93 -6.18 34.34
N ASN A 196 6.01 -6.32 33.38
CA ASN A 196 5.79 -5.29 32.37
C ASN A 196 5.28 -3.96 32.94
N ASN A 197 4.61 -3.99 34.09
CA ASN A 197 4.20 -2.77 34.82
C ASN A 197 5.35 -1.92 35.36
N LEU A 198 6.58 -2.44 35.42
CA LEU A 198 7.78 -1.72 35.86
C LEU A 198 8.54 -1.09 34.69
N LEU A 199 8.11 -1.32 33.45
CA LEU A 199 8.78 -0.81 32.27
C LEU A 199 8.47 0.68 32.07
N LYS A 200 9.47 1.41 31.59
CA LYS A 200 9.32 2.80 31.20
C LYS A 200 8.79 2.80 29.76
N VAL A 201 7.59 3.33 29.56
CA VAL A 201 6.98 3.53 28.24
C VAL A 201 6.99 5.02 27.95
N ILE A 202 7.77 5.43 26.95
CA ILE A 202 7.95 6.83 26.55
C ILE A 202 7.48 6.92 25.09
N ASP A 203 6.42 7.66 24.85
CA ASP A 203 5.99 7.97 23.48
C ASP A 203 6.94 9.06 22.92
N ASP A 204 7.43 8.89 21.69
CA ASP A 204 8.22 9.93 21.02
C ASP A 204 7.39 11.21 20.83
N GLU A 205 8.06 12.37 20.71
CA GLU A 205 7.38 13.61 20.37
C GLU A 205 6.57 13.43 19.07
N PHE A 206 5.27 13.73 19.12
CA PHE A 206 4.35 13.53 18.01
C PHE A 206 4.76 14.36 16.78
N GLY A 207 5.48 13.72 15.86
CA GLY A 207 5.78 14.25 14.53
C GLY A 207 4.79 13.78 13.48
N VAL A 208 4.79 14.45 12.33
CA VAL A 208 4.13 13.93 11.12
C VAL A 208 4.98 12.76 10.58
N GLY A 209 4.37 11.60 10.38
CA GLY A 209 5.07 10.43 9.82
C GLY A 209 5.17 9.27 10.80
N TRP A 210 6.30 8.56 10.79
CA TRP A 210 6.56 7.42 11.66
C TRP A 210 7.07 7.89 13.01
N ASN A 211 6.35 7.55 14.08
CA ASN A 211 6.75 7.81 15.47
C ASN A 211 6.94 6.49 16.20
N GLY A 212 7.99 6.38 17.01
CA GLY A 212 8.22 5.20 17.83
C GLY A 212 7.68 5.35 19.24
N ILE A 213 7.54 4.20 19.91
CA ILE A 213 7.28 4.15 21.34
C ILE A 213 8.44 3.44 21.99
N GLN A 214 9.21 4.16 22.80
CA GLN A 214 10.35 3.61 23.50
C GLN A 214 9.90 2.85 24.75
N ILE A 215 10.22 1.55 24.79
CA ILE A 215 9.99 0.70 25.96
C ILE A 215 11.34 0.25 26.50
N SER A 216 11.66 0.69 27.72
CA SER A 216 12.91 0.39 28.39
C SER A 216 12.70 -0.30 29.74
N CYS A 217 13.69 -1.09 30.16
CA CYS A 217 13.73 -1.67 31.51
C CYS A 217 13.97 -0.57 32.58
N PRO A 218 13.87 -0.88 33.89
CA PRO A 218 14.14 0.10 34.95
C PRO A 218 15.54 0.72 34.90
N GLN A 219 16.52 -0.02 34.36
CA GLN A 219 17.90 0.43 34.12
C GLN A 219 18.08 1.16 32.78
N GLU A 220 16.98 1.52 32.11
CA GLU A 220 16.94 2.32 30.86
C GLU A 220 17.42 1.64 29.58
N HIS A 221 17.87 0.38 29.64
CA HIS A 221 18.12 -0.44 28.45
C HIS A 221 16.87 -0.57 27.58
N LEU A 222 17.01 -0.29 26.27
CA LEU A 222 15.94 -0.36 25.28
C LEU A 222 15.55 -1.82 25.02
N LEU A 223 14.27 -2.14 25.19
CA LEU A 223 13.76 -3.49 25.02
C LEU A 223 12.89 -3.63 23.78
N PHE A 224 12.11 -2.62 23.43
CA PHE A 224 11.15 -2.67 22.33
C PHE A 224 10.87 -1.26 21.81
N TYR A 225 10.72 -1.14 20.49
CA TYR A 225 10.51 0.14 19.80
C TYR A 225 9.59 -0.05 18.58
N PRO A 226 8.28 -0.30 18.80
CA PRO A 226 7.32 -0.40 17.71
C PRO A 226 7.14 0.97 17.04
N LEU A 227 7.07 0.96 15.71
CA LEU A 227 6.78 2.16 14.92
C LEU A 227 5.29 2.25 14.62
N THR A 228 4.73 3.42 14.83
CA THR A 228 3.33 3.73 14.50
C THR A 228 3.31 4.88 13.50
N MET A 229 2.45 4.80 12.49
CA MET A 229 2.26 5.89 11.54
C MET A 229 1.23 6.87 12.08
N HIS A 230 1.65 8.10 12.34
CA HIS A 230 0.74 9.19 12.65
C HIS A 230 0.50 10.03 11.40
N ILE A 231 -0.71 9.95 10.86
CA ILE A 231 -1.17 10.79 9.77
C ILE A 231 -1.93 11.95 10.40
N MET A 232 -1.53 13.20 10.13
CA MET A 232 -2.35 14.36 10.50
C MET A 232 -3.71 14.22 9.81
N GLY A 233 -4.76 13.92 10.57
CA GLY A 233 -6.13 14.02 10.09
C GLY A 233 -6.48 15.49 9.87
N ILE A 234 -7.32 15.78 8.87
CA ILE A 234 -7.95 17.10 8.74
C ILE A 234 -8.68 17.36 10.07
N PRO A 235 -8.36 18.44 10.80
CA PRO A 235 -9.03 18.72 12.05
C PRO A 235 -10.55 18.77 11.85
N SER A 236 -11.31 18.19 12.77
CA SER A 236 -12.78 18.06 12.66
C SER A 236 -13.54 19.39 12.50
N TRP A 237 -12.87 20.52 12.75
CA TRP A 237 -13.40 21.87 12.55
C TRP A 237 -13.27 22.40 11.11
N LEU A 238 -12.51 21.72 10.24
CA LEU A 238 -12.40 22.01 8.80
C LEU A 238 -13.41 21.23 7.94
N THR A 239 -14.12 20.26 8.50
CA THR A 239 -15.11 19.41 7.81
C THR A 239 -16.57 19.78 8.10
N LYS A 240 -16.85 20.94 8.72
CA LYS A 240 -18.21 21.48 8.74
C LYS A 240 -18.55 22.02 7.35
N GLU A 241 -19.06 21.16 6.47
CA GLU A 241 -19.92 21.64 5.40
C GLU A 241 -21.12 22.35 6.05
N GLU A 242 -21.22 23.65 5.81
CA GLU A 242 -22.42 24.41 6.12
C GLU A 242 -23.56 23.85 5.29
N SER A 243 -24.35 22.95 5.89
CA SER A 243 -25.68 22.62 5.39
C SER A 243 -26.56 23.86 5.57
N ASN A 244 -26.69 24.67 4.51
CA ASN A 244 -27.80 25.59 4.32
C ASN A 244 -29.08 24.85 3.95
#